data_AF-A0A7Y3AHZ0-F1
#
_entry.id   AF-A0A7Y3AHZ0-F1
#
_cell.length_a   1.000
_cell.length_b   1.000
_cell.length_c   1.000
_cell.angle_alpha   90.00
_cell.angle_beta   90.00
_cell.angle_gamma   90.00
#
_symmetry.space_group_name_H-M   'P 1'
#
loop_
_entity.id
_entity.type
_entity.pdbx_description
1 polymer ?
#
loop_
_entity_poly.entity_id
_entity_poly.type
_entity_poly.pdbx_seq_one_letter_code
_entity_poly.pdbx_strand_id
1 'polypeptide(L)'
;MKTYYYYLFVLLIVHGYSVSSEAVEYHIGSDQNYARIGDVPWESLQPGDSVYIHWQSSSYHEKWVIGRSGTAQAPILVSGVPGPEGQLPVIDGRNATTRQALNYWNERRGLIKIGGSSIPNDPLPSHIIIENLEIRSARPPYTFTNDSGGQEIYASNAASFYVEIGQHLTIRHCLIHDSGNGIFIGANGGQTQDVVIEANYIYDNGIEGSIYEHNTYTAAIGIIYQYNFMAGLRSGALGNNLKDRSAGLVIRHNWIEDGNRQLDLVDAEDSDVLLNNPAYRSTHVYGNILKESEGEGNSQMVHYGGDSGNEAIYRKGMLYFYNNTLISTRSSNTTLFRLSTNEESGDVHNNIFYVTAPGVRLGLVGSQGQLTIRHNWIKTDWRTSHSSFIGTLTDNGSNIEGTVPGFIDFEQHDYHLDHASSALDAGVGLHEDLLASHPLTDQYHYHRQGEDRFDDGQLDLGAFEKIQGITGDVNGNGSVDLTDVIMALRVVTGFNDTLLLKPGSDIGSDNRITIAEAIFCLQNISGLLSP
;
A
#
# COMPACT_ATOMS: atom_id res chain seq x y z
N MET A 1 15.24 29.81 -82.31
CA MET A 1 14.20 29.53 -81.30
C MET A 1 14.61 28.28 -80.55
N LYS A 2 14.89 28.39 -79.24
CA LYS A 2 15.27 27.25 -78.39
C LYS A 2 13.98 26.67 -77.76
N THR A 3 13.70 25.40 -78.05
CA THR A 3 12.58 24.65 -77.50
C THR A 3 12.96 24.08 -76.14
N TYR A 4 12.21 24.40 -75.08
CA TYR A 4 12.35 23.80 -73.76
C TYR A 4 11.30 22.70 -73.58
N TYR A 5 11.74 21.49 -73.24
CA TYR A 5 10.89 20.39 -72.80
C TYR A 5 10.76 20.44 -71.27
N TYR A 6 9.54 20.56 -70.76
CA TYR A 6 9.24 20.39 -69.35
C TYR A 6 8.96 18.90 -69.08
N TYR A 7 9.81 18.26 -68.28
CA TYR A 7 9.55 16.94 -67.72
C TYR A 7 8.67 17.09 -66.47
N LEU A 8 7.48 16.49 -66.51
CA LEU A 8 6.57 16.40 -65.37
C LEU A 8 6.99 15.21 -64.50
N PHE A 9 7.58 15.47 -63.33
CA PHE A 9 7.83 14.45 -62.31
C PHE A 9 6.54 14.23 -61.52
N VAL A 10 5.95 13.04 -61.62
CA VAL A 10 4.82 12.61 -60.77
C VAL A 10 5.42 12.01 -59.50
N LEU A 11 5.26 12.72 -58.38
CA LEU A 11 5.61 12.25 -57.05
C LEU A 11 4.48 11.34 -56.54
N LEU A 12 4.71 10.02 -56.51
CA LEU A 12 3.80 9.04 -55.91
C LEU A 12 3.98 9.07 -54.39
N ILE A 13 3.08 9.74 -53.68
CA ILE A 13 3.01 9.72 -52.21
C ILE A 13 2.30 8.42 -51.81
N VAL A 14 3.09 7.41 -51.44
CA VAL A 14 2.58 6.19 -50.78
C VAL A 14 2.20 6.58 -49.36
N HIS A 15 0.90 6.77 -49.11
CA HIS A 15 0.37 6.84 -47.75
C HIS A 15 0.48 5.45 -47.14
N GLY A 16 1.51 5.23 -46.31
CA GLY A 16 1.56 4.10 -45.41
C GLY A 16 0.43 4.25 -44.39
N TYR A 17 -0.68 3.56 -44.60
CA TYR A 17 -1.68 3.36 -43.56
C TYR A 17 -1.02 2.54 -42.46
N SER A 18 -0.63 3.21 -41.38
CA SER A 18 -0.35 2.53 -40.12
C SER A 18 -1.69 2.01 -39.63
N VAL A 19 -1.91 0.71 -39.77
CA VAL A 19 -3.03 0.05 -39.09
C VAL A 19 -2.71 0.16 -37.61
N SER A 20 -3.41 1.05 -36.90
CA SER A 20 -3.46 0.98 -35.45
C SER A 20 -4.02 -0.40 -35.12
N SER A 21 -3.20 -1.29 -34.57
CA SER A 21 -3.73 -2.49 -33.93
C SER A 21 -4.63 -1.99 -32.81
N GLU A 22 -5.94 -2.17 -32.95
CA GLU A 22 -6.85 -1.90 -31.84
C GLU A 22 -6.50 -2.85 -30.70
N ALA A 23 -6.58 -2.35 -29.47
CA ALA A 23 -6.43 -3.15 -28.27
C ALA A 23 -7.46 -4.29 -28.26
N VAL A 24 -7.03 -5.51 -27.93
CA VAL A 24 -7.90 -6.67 -27.89
C VAL A 24 -8.39 -6.92 -26.46
N GLU A 25 -9.69 -7.15 -26.32
CA GLU A 25 -10.31 -7.57 -25.06
C GLU A 25 -10.55 -9.08 -25.05
N TYR A 26 -9.97 -9.76 -24.06
CA TYR A 26 -10.15 -11.20 -23.83
C TYR A 26 -11.06 -11.39 -22.63
N HIS A 27 -12.31 -11.82 -22.84
CA HIS A 27 -13.23 -12.13 -21.75
C HIS A 27 -13.24 -13.63 -21.44
N ILE A 28 -13.01 -13.96 -20.17
CA ILE A 28 -12.89 -15.33 -19.65
C ILE A 28 -14.08 -15.66 -18.74
N GLY A 29 -14.69 -16.81 -18.92
CA GLY A 29 -15.75 -17.34 -18.06
C GLY A 29 -16.67 -18.29 -18.83
N SER A 30 -17.49 -19.04 -18.09
CA SER A 30 -18.39 -20.07 -18.68
C SER A 30 -19.28 -19.57 -19.83
N ASP A 31 -19.71 -18.29 -19.80
CA ASP A 31 -20.54 -17.66 -20.82
C ASP A 31 -19.75 -16.69 -21.75
N GLN A 32 -18.42 -16.72 -21.72
CA GLN A 32 -17.56 -15.80 -22.48
C GLN A 32 -16.86 -16.49 -23.66
N ASN A 33 -16.21 -15.69 -24.52
CA ASN A 33 -15.50 -16.19 -25.70
C ASN A 33 -14.34 -17.15 -25.35
N TYR A 34 -13.73 -16.95 -24.19
CA TYR A 34 -12.73 -17.86 -23.64
C TYR A 34 -13.33 -18.53 -22.40
N ALA A 35 -13.45 -19.85 -22.40
CA ALA A 35 -14.01 -20.57 -21.25
C ALA A 35 -13.02 -20.63 -20.08
N ARG A 36 -11.71 -20.62 -20.38
CA ARG A 36 -10.62 -20.84 -19.43
C ARG A 36 -9.57 -19.76 -19.54
N ILE A 37 -8.88 -19.47 -18.44
CA ILE A 37 -7.75 -18.53 -18.41
C ILE A 37 -6.62 -19.04 -19.31
N GLY A 38 -6.42 -20.36 -19.32
CA GLY A 38 -5.46 -21.02 -20.18
C GLY A 38 -5.76 -20.92 -21.68
N ASP A 39 -6.96 -20.45 -22.10
CA ASP A 39 -7.30 -20.28 -23.52
C ASP A 39 -6.82 -18.93 -24.06
N VAL A 40 -6.53 -17.95 -23.20
CA VAL A 40 -5.96 -16.63 -23.57
C VAL A 40 -4.55 -16.82 -24.16
N PRO A 41 -4.22 -16.18 -25.30
CA PRO A 41 -2.89 -16.24 -25.89
C PRO A 41 -1.93 -15.27 -25.17
N TRP A 42 -1.61 -15.56 -23.91
CA TRP A 42 -0.71 -14.78 -23.05
C TRP A 42 0.63 -14.43 -23.73
N GLU A 43 1.14 -15.35 -24.55
CA GLU A 43 2.35 -15.17 -25.36
C GLU A 43 2.24 -14.06 -26.41
N SER A 44 1.03 -13.66 -26.79
CA SER A 44 0.75 -12.76 -27.90
C SER A 44 0.21 -11.38 -27.49
N LEU A 45 -0.02 -11.13 -26.20
CA LEU A 45 -0.58 -9.86 -25.70
C LEU A 45 0.21 -8.64 -26.20
N GLN A 46 -0.50 -7.64 -26.70
CA GLN A 46 0.06 -6.38 -27.20
C GLN A 46 -0.21 -5.22 -26.23
N PRO A 47 0.48 -4.08 -26.37
CA PRO A 47 0.14 -2.88 -25.62
C PRO A 47 -1.33 -2.50 -25.79
N GLY A 48 -2.01 -2.24 -24.66
CA GLY A 48 -3.44 -1.91 -24.60
C GLY A 48 -4.36 -3.12 -24.43
N ASP A 49 -3.88 -4.35 -24.68
CA ASP A 49 -4.71 -5.54 -24.51
C ASP A 49 -5.21 -5.69 -23.07
N SER A 50 -6.45 -6.13 -22.93
CA SER A 50 -7.13 -6.30 -21.64
C SER A 50 -7.67 -7.71 -21.49
N VAL A 51 -7.40 -8.34 -20.35
CA VAL A 51 -7.85 -9.68 -19.98
C VAL A 51 -8.85 -9.55 -18.83
N TYR A 52 -10.13 -9.81 -19.11
CA TYR A 52 -11.24 -9.71 -18.16
C TYR A 52 -11.68 -11.09 -17.69
N ILE A 53 -11.36 -11.43 -16.45
CA ILE A 53 -11.72 -12.72 -15.86
C ILE A 53 -13.04 -12.55 -15.14
N HIS A 54 -14.13 -13.12 -15.66
CA HIS A 54 -15.45 -12.97 -15.05
C HIS A 54 -15.60 -13.87 -13.83
N TRP A 55 -16.21 -13.35 -12.78
CA TRP A 55 -16.59 -14.15 -11.65
C TRP A 55 -17.51 -15.31 -12.07
N GLN A 56 -17.26 -16.47 -11.48
CA GLN A 56 -18.14 -17.62 -11.53
C GLN A 56 -18.09 -18.36 -10.19
N SER A 57 -19.08 -19.20 -9.92
CA SER A 57 -19.18 -19.91 -8.64
C SER A 57 -18.01 -20.87 -8.34
N SER A 58 -17.38 -21.43 -9.38
CA SER A 58 -16.19 -22.27 -9.27
C SER A 58 -14.90 -21.47 -9.47
N SER A 59 -13.88 -21.77 -8.67
CA SER A 59 -12.55 -21.16 -8.85
C SER A 59 -11.92 -21.57 -10.20
N TYR A 60 -11.05 -20.69 -10.72
CA TYR A 60 -10.14 -20.99 -11.82
C TYR A 60 -8.90 -21.70 -11.29
N HIS A 61 -8.48 -22.76 -11.98
CA HIS A 61 -7.36 -23.62 -11.61
C HIS A 61 -6.29 -23.56 -12.72
N GLU A 62 -5.87 -22.34 -13.03
CA GLU A 62 -4.86 -22.04 -14.02
C GLU A 62 -3.83 -21.06 -13.46
N LYS A 63 -2.60 -21.20 -13.93
CA LYS A 63 -1.49 -20.32 -13.58
C LYS A 63 -0.76 -19.89 -14.85
N TRP A 64 -0.14 -18.72 -14.83
CA TRP A 64 0.48 -18.15 -16.02
C TRP A 64 1.60 -17.17 -15.71
N VAL A 65 2.32 -16.78 -16.76
CA VAL A 65 3.30 -15.71 -16.75
C VAL A 65 2.86 -14.58 -17.68
N ILE A 66 3.09 -13.33 -17.27
CA ILE A 66 3.03 -12.15 -18.11
C ILE A 66 4.47 -11.76 -18.44
N GLY A 67 4.88 -12.02 -19.68
CA GLY A 67 6.20 -11.67 -20.21
C GLY A 67 6.05 -10.83 -21.48
N ARG A 68 5.20 -9.80 -21.42
CA ARG A 68 4.97 -8.81 -22.48
C ARG A 68 4.83 -7.44 -21.84
N SER A 69 5.14 -6.40 -22.60
CA SER A 69 5.01 -5.01 -22.15
C SER A 69 3.81 -4.32 -22.76
N GLY A 70 3.13 -3.51 -21.94
CA GLY A 70 2.31 -2.41 -22.38
C GLY A 70 3.13 -1.16 -22.66
N THR A 71 2.45 -0.01 -22.69
CA THR A 71 3.07 1.31 -22.67
C THR A 71 2.36 2.18 -21.63
N ALA A 72 2.96 3.32 -21.25
CA ALA A 72 2.33 4.25 -20.32
C ALA A 72 0.91 4.70 -20.75
N GLN A 73 0.65 4.82 -22.06
CA GLN A 73 -0.66 5.23 -22.60
C GLN A 73 -1.57 4.04 -22.93
N ALA A 74 -1.03 2.83 -23.00
CA ALA A 74 -1.75 1.61 -23.34
C ALA A 74 -1.14 0.43 -22.55
N PRO A 75 -1.40 0.37 -21.22
CA PRO A 75 -0.90 -0.72 -20.39
C PRO A 75 -1.55 -2.05 -20.78
N ILE A 76 -0.93 -3.17 -20.43
CA ILE A 76 -1.61 -4.45 -20.42
C ILE A 76 -2.42 -4.55 -19.13
N LEU A 77 -3.71 -4.83 -19.23
CA LEU A 77 -4.62 -4.96 -18.09
C LEU A 77 -5.01 -6.42 -17.87
N VAL A 78 -4.94 -6.91 -16.64
CA VAL A 78 -5.57 -8.16 -16.20
C VAL A 78 -6.51 -7.82 -15.05
N SER A 79 -7.81 -7.86 -15.30
CA SER A 79 -8.83 -7.40 -14.35
C SER A 79 -9.87 -8.48 -14.09
N GLY A 80 -10.19 -8.72 -12.83
CA GLY A 80 -11.38 -9.50 -12.49
C GLY A 80 -12.65 -8.67 -12.67
N VAL A 81 -13.69 -9.28 -13.25
CA VAL A 81 -15.04 -8.71 -13.32
C VAL A 81 -15.86 -9.28 -12.16
N PRO A 82 -16.24 -8.45 -11.17
CA PRO A 82 -16.94 -8.95 -9.99
C PRO A 82 -18.31 -9.57 -10.33
N GLY A 83 -18.72 -10.52 -9.49
CA GLY A 83 -20.05 -11.11 -9.53
C GLY A 83 -21.14 -10.14 -9.05
N PRO A 84 -22.42 -10.55 -9.10
CA PRO A 84 -23.55 -9.70 -8.73
C PRO A 84 -23.52 -9.12 -7.31
N GLU A 85 -22.78 -9.76 -6.38
CA GLU A 85 -22.64 -9.30 -4.99
C GLU A 85 -21.22 -8.76 -4.70
N GLY A 86 -20.45 -8.45 -5.74
CA GLY A 86 -19.08 -7.95 -5.62
C GLY A 86 -18.02 -9.04 -5.39
N GLN A 87 -18.36 -10.32 -5.59
CA GLN A 87 -17.39 -11.40 -5.46
C GLN A 87 -16.31 -11.30 -6.55
N LEU A 88 -15.04 -11.42 -6.17
CA LEU A 88 -13.94 -11.43 -7.13
C LEU A 88 -13.77 -12.83 -7.73
N PRO A 89 -13.42 -12.97 -9.03
CA PRO A 89 -12.97 -14.23 -9.58
C PRO A 89 -11.78 -14.79 -8.79
N VAL A 90 -11.84 -16.08 -8.46
CA VAL A 90 -10.85 -16.76 -7.62
C VAL A 90 -9.86 -17.53 -8.50
N ILE A 91 -8.58 -17.17 -8.41
CA ILE A 91 -7.45 -17.88 -9.00
C ILE A 91 -6.84 -18.78 -7.93
N ASP A 92 -6.90 -20.09 -8.14
CA ASP A 92 -6.62 -21.08 -7.12
C ASP A 92 -5.49 -22.01 -7.55
N GLY A 93 -4.38 -21.99 -6.80
CA GLY A 93 -3.20 -22.80 -7.08
C GLY A 93 -3.41 -24.31 -6.93
N ARG A 94 -4.50 -24.77 -6.29
CA ARG A 94 -4.72 -26.20 -6.03
C ARG A 94 -5.00 -26.95 -7.32
N ASN A 95 -4.13 -27.88 -7.67
CA ASN A 95 -4.21 -28.63 -8.93
C ASN A 95 -4.28 -27.71 -10.15
N ALA A 96 -3.67 -26.53 -10.07
CA ALA A 96 -3.65 -25.58 -11.17
C ALA A 96 -2.93 -26.17 -12.40
N THR A 97 -3.19 -25.61 -13.57
CA THR A 97 -2.54 -26.00 -14.83
C THR A 97 -1.89 -24.80 -15.51
N THR A 98 -0.70 -25.00 -16.07
CA THR A 98 -0.03 -24.02 -16.92
C THR A 98 -0.39 -24.29 -18.39
N ARG A 99 -0.70 -23.23 -19.15
CA ARG A 99 -0.91 -23.32 -20.61
C ARG A 99 0.39 -23.79 -21.30
N GLN A 100 0.33 -24.88 -22.06
CA GLN A 100 1.50 -25.49 -22.74
C GLN A 100 2.13 -24.63 -23.86
N ALA A 101 1.49 -23.53 -24.27
CA ALA A 101 2.07 -22.56 -25.21
C ALA A 101 3.04 -21.58 -24.51
N LEU A 102 3.00 -21.50 -23.18
CA LEU A 102 3.95 -20.73 -22.39
C LEU A 102 5.21 -21.56 -22.15
N ASN A 103 6.32 -20.88 -21.85
CA ASN A 103 7.56 -21.51 -21.41
C ASN A 103 8.30 -20.53 -20.49
N TYR A 104 8.40 -20.84 -19.20
CA TYR A 104 9.03 -19.96 -18.22
C TYR A 104 9.64 -20.74 -17.07
N TRP A 105 10.68 -20.18 -16.46
CA TRP A 105 11.38 -20.85 -15.36
C TRP A 105 10.80 -20.44 -14.01
N ASN A 106 11.23 -21.15 -12.96
CA ASN A 106 10.74 -20.93 -11.60
C ASN A 106 9.20 -21.05 -11.49
N GLU A 107 8.57 -21.92 -12.28
CA GLU A 107 7.13 -22.15 -12.25
C GLU A 107 6.59 -22.41 -10.84
N ARG A 108 7.31 -23.19 -10.04
CA ARG A 108 6.97 -23.54 -8.66
C ARG A 108 7.00 -22.37 -7.68
N ARG A 109 7.41 -21.16 -8.08
CA ARG A 109 7.57 -19.96 -7.24
C ARG A 109 6.39 -19.01 -7.31
N GLY A 110 5.42 -19.20 -8.20
CA GLY A 110 4.33 -18.24 -8.36
C GLY A 110 3.06 -18.82 -8.98
N LEU A 111 1.91 -18.26 -8.61
CA LEU A 111 0.63 -18.49 -9.28
C LEU A 111 0.47 -17.55 -10.47
N ILE A 112 0.62 -16.24 -10.26
CA ILE A 112 0.74 -15.25 -11.33
C ILE A 112 2.19 -14.74 -11.34
N LYS A 113 2.91 -15.00 -12.43
CA LYS A 113 4.31 -14.60 -12.59
C LYS A 113 4.44 -13.39 -13.51
N ILE A 114 5.32 -12.45 -13.19
CA ILE A 114 5.71 -11.36 -14.09
C ILE A 114 7.20 -11.50 -14.42
N GLY A 115 7.51 -11.49 -15.71
CA GLY A 115 8.87 -11.66 -16.24
C GLY A 115 9.43 -13.05 -16.02
N GLY A 116 10.69 -13.24 -16.42
CA GLY A 116 11.40 -14.50 -16.30
C GLY A 116 10.81 -15.63 -17.17
N SER A 117 10.65 -15.36 -18.48
CA SER A 117 9.96 -16.23 -19.43
C SER A 117 10.73 -16.37 -20.74
N SER A 118 10.69 -17.56 -21.34
CA SER A 118 11.17 -17.84 -22.70
C SER A 118 10.06 -17.71 -23.75
N ILE A 119 8.80 -17.97 -23.39
CA ILE A 119 7.62 -17.73 -24.22
C ILE A 119 6.48 -17.23 -23.31
N PRO A 120 6.07 -15.96 -23.43
CA PRO A 120 6.67 -14.91 -24.27
C PRO A 120 8.07 -14.50 -23.82
N ASN A 121 8.93 -14.08 -24.76
CA ASN A 121 10.30 -13.64 -24.50
C ASN A 121 10.38 -12.10 -24.48
N ASP A 122 9.90 -11.48 -23.41
CA ASP A 122 10.19 -10.07 -23.10
C ASP A 122 11.18 -10.05 -21.92
N PRO A 123 12.42 -9.55 -22.11
CA PRO A 123 13.42 -9.54 -21.05
C PRO A 123 13.10 -8.53 -19.93
N LEU A 124 12.18 -7.57 -20.16
CA LEU A 124 11.84 -6.54 -19.19
C LEU A 124 10.36 -6.12 -19.36
N PRO A 125 9.40 -7.00 -19.00
CA PRO A 125 7.98 -6.67 -19.14
C PRO A 125 7.62 -5.44 -18.31
N SER A 126 6.83 -4.55 -18.89
CA SER A 126 6.52 -3.26 -18.26
C SER A 126 5.11 -2.75 -18.53
N HIS A 127 4.64 -1.78 -17.73
CA HIS A 127 3.32 -1.17 -17.86
C HIS A 127 2.19 -2.20 -17.80
N ILE A 128 2.13 -2.92 -16.68
CA ILE A 128 1.14 -3.98 -16.44
C ILE A 128 0.33 -3.62 -15.20
N ILE A 129 -0.99 -3.71 -15.33
CA ILE A 129 -1.94 -3.52 -14.23
C ILE A 129 -2.64 -4.86 -14.00
N ILE A 130 -2.63 -5.32 -12.75
CA ILE A 130 -3.37 -6.50 -12.31
C ILE A 130 -4.30 -6.10 -11.17
N GLU A 131 -5.59 -6.38 -11.31
CA GLU A 131 -6.60 -5.90 -10.38
C GLU A 131 -7.83 -6.82 -10.19
N ASN A 132 -8.54 -6.61 -9.08
CA ASN A 132 -9.86 -7.20 -8.81
C ASN A 132 -9.87 -8.74 -8.81
N LEU A 133 -8.81 -9.39 -8.33
CA LEU A 133 -8.72 -10.85 -8.24
C LEU A 133 -8.63 -11.33 -6.78
N GLU A 134 -9.25 -12.48 -6.47
CA GLU A 134 -8.85 -13.28 -5.31
C GLU A 134 -7.82 -14.32 -5.76
N ILE A 135 -6.67 -14.39 -5.10
CA ILE A 135 -5.55 -15.24 -5.52
C ILE A 135 -5.00 -16.00 -4.32
N ARG A 136 -4.98 -17.32 -4.42
CA ARG A 136 -4.66 -18.17 -3.27
C ARG A 136 -4.00 -19.51 -3.57
N SER A 137 -3.52 -20.14 -2.50
CA SER A 137 -3.06 -21.53 -2.49
C SER A 137 -1.77 -21.80 -3.27
N ALA A 138 -0.84 -20.83 -3.32
CA ALA A 138 0.51 -21.01 -3.89
C ALA A 138 1.53 -21.40 -2.81
N ARG A 139 1.46 -22.65 -2.32
CA ARG A 139 2.36 -23.21 -1.28
C ARG A 139 2.27 -24.74 -1.19
N PRO A 140 3.25 -25.44 -0.57
CA PRO A 140 3.08 -26.82 -0.15
C PRO A 140 1.85 -26.99 0.78
N PRO A 141 1.14 -28.13 0.74
CA PRO A 141 1.37 -29.31 -0.09
C PRO A 141 0.71 -29.22 -1.47
N TYR A 142 0.21 -28.07 -1.88
CA TYR A 142 -0.53 -27.94 -3.12
C TYR A 142 0.36 -28.18 -4.35
N THR A 143 -0.23 -28.76 -5.38
CA THR A 143 0.44 -29.13 -6.63
C THR A 143 -0.16 -28.43 -7.83
N PHE A 144 0.59 -28.34 -8.92
CA PHE A 144 0.13 -27.88 -10.22
C PHE A 144 0.69 -28.77 -11.34
N THR A 145 0.13 -28.66 -12.55
CA THR A 145 0.67 -29.25 -13.78
C THR A 145 1.42 -28.15 -14.56
N ASN A 146 2.72 -28.33 -14.76
CA ASN A 146 3.61 -27.36 -15.42
C ASN A 146 3.40 -27.28 -16.93
N ASP A 147 4.11 -26.36 -17.59
CA ASP A 147 4.07 -26.10 -19.03
C ASP A 147 4.43 -27.33 -19.90
N SER A 148 5.17 -28.27 -19.32
CA SER A 148 5.61 -29.53 -19.92
C SER A 148 4.64 -30.70 -19.66
N GLY A 149 3.52 -30.45 -18.95
CA GLY A 149 2.52 -31.44 -18.59
C GLY A 149 2.87 -32.33 -17.39
N GLY A 150 3.97 -32.03 -16.69
CA GLY A 150 4.40 -32.72 -15.47
C GLY A 150 3.77 -32.13 -14.21
N GLN A 151 3.55 -32.96 -13.19
CA GLN A 151 3.04 -32.50 -11.89
C GLN A 151 4.19 -32.02 -11.00
N GLU A 152 4.02 -30.86 -10.37
CA GLU A 152 4.98 -30.25 -9.44
C GLU A 152 4.30 -29.80 -8.13
N ILE A 153 5.09 -29.67 -7.07
CA ILE A 153 4.68 -29.07 -5.79
C ILE A 153 5.21 -27.63 -5.75
N TYR A 154 4.39 -26.69 -5.28
CA TYR A 154 4.85 -25.32 -5.02
C TYR A 154 6.03 -25.32 -4.03
N ALA A 155 6.98 -24.39 -4.21
CA ALA A 155 8.01 -24.14 -3.19
C ALA A 155 7.40 -23.49 -1.95
N SER A 156 8.03 -23.64 -0.77
CA SER A 156 7.60 -22.95 0.45
C SER A 156 7.51 -21.45 0.25
N ASN A 157 8.47 -20.86 -0.45
CA ASN A 157 8.50 -19.43 -0.79
C ASN A 157 7.80 -19.08 -2.12
N ALA A 158 6.88 -19.92 -2.59
CA ALA A 158 6.01 -19.55 -3.70
C ALA A 158 5.08 -18.40 -3.32
N ALA A 159 4.64 -17.60 -4.29
CA ALA A 159 3.80 -16.44 -4.04
C ALA A 159 2.52 -16.42 -4.87
N SER A 160 1.48 -15.75 -4.38
CA SER A 160 0.30 -15.44 -5.21
C SER A 160 0.73 -14.58 -6.42
N PHE A 161 1.53 -13.54 -6.17
CA PHE A 161 2.24 -12.78 -7.19
C PHE A 161 3.75 -12.96 -7.09
N TYR A 162 4.37 -13.45 -8.15
CA TYR A 162 5.83 -13.54 -8.25
C TYR A 162 6.36 -12.65 -9.37
N VAL A 163 6.89 -11.48 -9.01
CA VAL A 163 7.61 -10.61 -9.93
C VAL A 163 9.08 -11.02 -9.90
N GLU A 164 9.54 -11.68 -10.95
CA GLU A 164 10.97 -11.97 -11.10
C GLU A 164 11.71 -10.76 -11.65
N ILE A 165 11.08 -10.05 -12.59
CA ILE A 165 11.57 -8.80 -13.19
C ILE A 165 10.40 -8.04 -13.83
N GLY A 166 10.38 -6.72 -13.72
CA GLY A 166 9.45 -5.87 -14.47
C GLY A 166 9.47 -4.40 -14.03
N GLN A 167 8.89 -3.52 -14.85
CA GLN A 167 8.85 -2.08 -14.59
C GLN A 167 7.44 -1.50 -14.71
N HIS A 168 7.13 -0.45 -13.94
CA HIS A 168 5.82 0.22 -14.01
C HIS A 168 4.66 -0.76 -13.82
N LEU A 169 4.66 -1.45 -12.67
CA LEU A 169 3.67 -2.46 -12.33
C LEU A 169 2.68 -1.92 -11.30
N THR A 170 1.40 -2.24 -11.46
CA THR A 170 0.38 -1.96 -10.45
C THR A 170 -0.35 -3.25 -10.08
N ILE A 171 -0.36 -3.58 -8.78
CA ILE A 171 -1.15 -4.66 -8.21
C ILE A 171 -2.17 -4.02 -7.27
N ARG A 172 -3.46 -4.11 -7.61
CA ARG A 172 -4.50 -3.41 -6.83
C ARG A 172 -5.81 -4.13 -6.62
N HIS A 173 -6.55 -3.76 -5.59
CA HIS A 173 -7.90 -4.28 -5.30
C HIS A 173 -7.98 -5.82 -5.24
N CYS A 174 -6.87 -6.50 -4.96
CA CYS A 174 -6.83 -7.96 -4.89
C CYS A 174 -7.05 -8.47 -3.46
N LEU A 175 -7.55 -9.70 -3.34
CA LEU A 175 -7.51 -10.50 -2.10
C LEU A 175 -6.37 -11.52 -2.25
N ILE A 176 -5.35 -11.43 -1.39
CA ILE A 176 -4.09 -12.16 -1.55
C ILE A 176 -3.81 -12.98 -0.29
N HIS A 177 -4.07 -14.29 -0.35
CA HIS A 177 -4.05 -15.14 0.84
C HIS A 177 -3.70 -16.61 0.55
N ASP A 178 -3.54 -17.41 1.61
CA ASP A 178 -3.22 -18.84 1.57
C ASP A 178 -1.99 -19.22 0.69
N SER A 179 -0.99 -18.34 0.58
CA SER A 179 0.24 -18.62 -0.17
C SER A 179 1.46 -18.66 0.74
N GLY A 180 2.61 -19.10 0.20
CA GLY A 180 3.88 -19.03 0.90
C GLY A 180 4.17 -17.58 1.23
N ASN A 181 4.46 -16.78 0.20
CA ASN A 181 4.36 -15.33 0.26
C ASN A 181 3.05 -14.85 -0.37
N GLY A 182 2.49 -13.73 0.10
CA GLY A 182 1.41 -13.07 -0.66
C GLY A 182 1.97 -12.49 -1.96
N ILE A 183 2.96 -11.59 -1.82
CA ILE A 183 3.67 -10.97 -2.94
C ILE A 183 5.18 -11.19 -2.76
N PHE A 184 5.85 -11.69 -3.80
CA PHE A 184 7.30 -11.76 -3.87
C PHE A 184 7.81 -10.95 -5.07
N ILE A 185 8.73 -10.02 -4.82
CA ILE A 185 9.36 -9.19 -5.87
C ILE A 185 10.88 -9.27 -5.73
N GLY A 186 11.55 -9.73 -6.80
CA GLY A 186 13.01 -9.77 -6.88
C GLY A 186 13.59 -8.52 -7.55
N ALA A 187 14.75 -8.06 -7.06
CA ALA A 187 15.41 -6.86 -7.60
C ALA A 187 15.93 -7.02 -9.03
N ASN A 188 16.28 -8.25 -9.40
CA ASN A 188 16.95 -8.66 -10.65
C ASN A 188 17.98 -7.63 -11.16
N GLY A 189 19.06 -7.44 -10.40
CA GLY A 189 20.11 -6.48 -10.78
C GLY A 189 19.65 -5.02 -10.81
N GLY A 190 18.58 -4.67 -10.09
CA GLY A 190 17.98 -3.33 -10.09
C GLY A 190 17.10 -3.05 -11.31
N GLN A 191 16.76 -4.06 -12.11
CA GLN A 191 15.87 -3.89 -13.26
C GLN A 191 14.40 -3.82 -12.85
N THR A 192 14.05 -4.36 -11.67
CA THR A 192 12.68 -4.25 -11.14
C THR A 192 12.46 -2.88 -10.53
N GLN A 193 11.58 -2.08 -11.13
CA GLN A 193 11.40 -0.67 -10.77
C GLN A 193 9.92 -0.24 -10.82
N ASP A 194 9.58 0.81 -10.09
CA ASP A 194 8.30 1.51 -10.16
C ASP A 194 7.11 0.56 -10.00
N VAL A 195 7.04 -0.08 -8.83
CA VAL A 195 5.94 -0.99 -8.48
C VAL A 195 5.02 -0.31 -7.48
N VAL A 196 3.71 -0.31 -7.77
CA VAL A 196 2.67 0.16 -6.86
C VAL A 196 1.85 -1.04 -6.38
N ILE A 197 1.83 -1.23 -5.07
CA ILE A 197 0.96 -2.18 -4.38
C ILE A 197 -0.10 -1.35 -3.67
N GLU A 198 -1.32 -1.35 -4.16
CA GLU A 198 -2.36 -0.46 -3.64
C GLU A 198 -3.73 -1.10 -3.38
N ALA A 199 -4.42 -0.68 -2.33
CA ALA A 199 -5.80 -1.07 -2.06
C ALA A 199 -6.05 -2.60 -2.02
N ASN A 200 -5.04 -3.39 -1.69
CA ASN A 200 -5.15 -4.84 -1.57
C ASN A 200 -5.57 -5.26 -0.17
N TYR A 201 -6.18 -6.44 -0.04
CA TYR A 201 -6.26 -7.16 1.23
C TYR A 201 -5.26 -8.31 1.22
N ILE A 202 -4.24 -8.27 2.08
CA ILE A 202 -3.17 -9.26 2.14
C ILE A 202 -3.18 -9.92 3.53
N TYR A 203 -3.41 -11.23 3.60
CA TYR A 203 -3.63 -11.93 4.87
C TYR A 203 -3.40 -13.44 4.74
N ASP A 204 -3.23 -14.16 5.86
CA ASP A 204 -3.17 -15.64 5.90
C ASP A 204 -2.09 -16.27 4.98
N ASN A 205 -1.05 -15.51 4.66
CA ASN A 205 0.15 -16.02 3.98
C ASN A 205 1.19 -16.47 5.00
N GLY A 206 2.12 -17.33 4.56
CA GLY A 206 3.19 -17.88 5.36
C GLY A 206 3.15 -19.41 5.44
N ILE A 207 4.24 -19.98 5.97
CA ILE A 207 4.38 -21.42 6.22
C ILE A 207 4.45 -21.66 7.72
N GLU A 208 3.65 -22.60 8.22
CA GLU A 208 3.60 -22.91 9.64
C GLU A 208 4.98 -23.33 10.17
N GLY A 209 5.43 -22.72 11.26
CA GLY A 209 6.74 -22.94 11.86
C GLY A 209 7.92 -22.30 11.14
N SER A 210 7.70 -21.53 10.08
CA SER A 210 8.74 -20.86 9.31
C SER A 210 8.74 -19.34 9.48
N ILE A 211 9.92 -18.76 9.54
CA ILE A 211 10.15 -17.30 9.61
C ILE A 211 10.41 -16.65 8.24
N TYR A 212 10.55 -17.46 7.18
CA TYR A 212 11.10 -17.01 5.89
C TYR A 212 10.06 -16.55 4.88
N GLU A 213 8.79 -16.83 5.15
CA GLU A 213 7.67 -16.52 4.28
C GLU A 213 6.78 -15.46 4.91
N HIS A 214 6.35 -14.48 4.11
CA HIS A 214 5.81 -13.20 4.55
C HIS A 214 4.49 -12.87 3.84
N ASN A 215 3.73 -11.89 4.31
CA ASN A 215 2.67 -11.33 3.46
C ASN A 215 3.31 -10.68 2.21
N THR A 216 4.36 -9.88 2.39
CA THR A 216 5.18 -9.39 1.26
C THR A 216 6.68 -9.54 1.52
N TYR A 217 7.41 -9.93 0.49
CA TYR A 217 8.87 -9.92 0.43
C TYR A 217 9.29 -9.20 -0.85
N THR A 218 9.84 -7.99 -0.74
CA THR A 218 10.10 -7.13 -1.90
C THR A 218 11.51 -6.58 -1.96
N ALA A 219 12.04 -6.46 -3.17
CA ALA A 219 13.25 -5.73 -3.51
C ALA A 219 13.09 -5.10 -4.90
N ALA A 220 13.07 -3.77 -4.97
CA ALA A 220 12.92 -2.99 -6.20
C ALA A 220 13.52 -1.58 -6.04
N ILE A 221 13.50 -0.78 -7.11
CA ILE A 221 13.73 0.67 -7.04
C ILE A 221 12.37 1.37 -7.14
N GLY A 222 12.04 2.26 -6.20
CA GLY A 222 10.82 3.07 -6.28
C GLY A 222 9.53 2.27 -6.07
N ILE A 223 9.50 1.37 -5.08
CA ILE A 223 8.27 0.67 -4.70
C ILE A 223 7.42 1.51 -3.74
N ILE A 224 6.10 1.50 -3.97
CA ILE A 224 5.11 2.21 -3.16
C ILE A 224 4.07 1.22 -2.64
N TYR A 225 3.82 1.28 -1.33
CA TYR A 225 2.67 0.65 -0.69
C TYR A 225 1.67 1.73 -0.27
N GLN A 226 0.44 1.68 -0.77
CA GLN A 226 -0.60 2.62 -0.36
C GLN A 226 -2.00 2.02 -0.23
N TYR A 227 -2.78 2.49 0.74
CA TYR A 227 -4.18 2.10 0.92
C TYR A 227 -4.39 0.59 1.13
N ASN A 228 -3.36 -0.20 1.44
CA ASN A 228 -3.53 -1.63 1.65
C ASN A 228 -4.11 -1.89 3.03
N PHE A 229 -4.87 -2.98 3.16
CA PHE A 229 -5.11 -3.65 4.43
C PHE A 229 -4.26 -4.92 4.47
N MET A 230 -3.34 -5.03 5.42
CA MET A 230 -2.45 -6.16 5.57
C MET A 230 -2.65 -6.79 6.95
N ALA A 231 -3.51 -7.80 7.04
CA ALA A 231 -3.78 -8.48 8.31
C ALA A 231 -2.70 -9.53 8.65
N GLY A 232 -2.83 -10.17 9.80
CA GLY A 232 -1.89 -11.18 10.28
C GLY A 232 -1.58 -12.29 9.27
N LEU A 233 -0.38 -12.84 9.42
CA LEU A 233 0.03 -14.04 8.71
C LEU A 233 -0.84 -15.23 9.11
N ARG A 234 -0.70 -16.32 8.36
CA ARG A 234 -1.28 -17.60 8.72
C ARG A 234 -0.95 -17.98 10.16
N SER A 235 -1.94 -18.47 10.89
CA SER A 235 -1.76 -19.01 12.24
C SER A 235 -0.59 -20.02 12.28
N GLY A 236 0.40 -19.74 13.13
CA GLY A 236 1.59 -20.57 13.31
C GLY A 236 2.74 -20.27 12.33
N ALA A 237 2.55 -19.42 11.32
CA ALA A 237 3.65 -18.83 10.57
C ALA A 237 4.34 -17.75 11.41
N LEU A 238 5.65 -17.58 11.21
CA LEU A 238 6.51 -16.74 12.06
C LEU A 238 7.23 -15.64 11.25
N GLY A 239 6.79 -15.40 10.01
CA GLY A 239 7.32 -14.34 9.17
C GLY A 239 6.79 -12.96 9.52
N ASN A 240 7.43 -11.93 8.98
CA ASN A 240 6.96 -10.55 9.04
C ASN A 240 5.80 -10.28 8.09
N ASN A 241 5.02 -9.23 8.38
CA ASN A 241 3.95 -8.77 7.52
C ASN A 241 4.53 -8.17 6.23
N LEU A 242 5.23 -7.03 6.33
CA LEU A 242 5.95 -6.42 5.22
C LEU A 242 7.46 -6.57 5.43
N LYS A 243 8.12 -7.36 4.58
CA LYS A 243 9.59 -7.41 4.49
C LYS A 243 10.07 -6.76 3.19
N ASP A 244 10.95 -5.78 3.30
CA ASP A 244 11.43 -5.02 2.15
C ASP A 244 12.93 -4.75 2.18
N ARG A 245 13.54 -4.79 0.99
CA ARG A 245 14.97 -4.53 0.70
C ARG A 245 15.17 -3.47 -0.40
N SER A 246 14.13 -2.72 -0.73
CA SER A 246 14.08 -1.80 -1.87
C SER A 246 14.86 -0.52 -1.64
N ALA A 247 15.23 0.14 -2.74
CA ALA A 247 15.73 1.52 -2.75
C ALA A 247 14.60 2.51 -3.04
N GLY A 248 14.53 3.62 -2.30
CA GLY A 248 13.46 4.61 -2.46
C GLY A 248 12.08 4.09 -2.03
N LEU A 249 12.04 3.28 -0.97
CA LEU A 249 10.79 2.72 -0.42
C LEU A 249 9.87 3.82 0.15
N VAL A 250 8.59 3.75 -0.24
CA VAL A 250 7.51 4.55 0.35
C VAL A 250 6.40 3.62 0.85
N ILE A 251 6.03 3.76 2.13
CA ILE A 251 4.90 3.07 2.74
C ILE A 251 3.97 4.15 3.31
N ARG A 252 2.81 4.35 2.69
CA ARG A 252 1.89 5.42 3.08
C ARG A 252 0.44 5.03 3.16
N HIS A 253 -0.31 5.58 4.11
CA HIS A 253 -1.76 5.39 4.17
C HIS A 253 -2.19 3.92 4.13
N ASN A 254 -1.49 3.04 4.83
CA ASN A 254 -1.86 1.62 4.93
C ASN A 254 -2.40 1.30 6.32
N TRP A 255 -3.18 0.22 6.42
CA TRP A 255 -3.52 -0.43 7.68
C TRP A 255 -2.82 -1.78 7.75
N ILE A 256 -1.88 -1.95 8.68
CA ILE A 256 -1.02 -3.14 8.80
C ILE A 256 -1.14 -3.72 10.21
N GLU A 257 -1.58 -4.97 10.32
CA GLU A 257 -1.79 -5.66 11.59
C GLU A 257 -0.89 -6.88 11.72
N ASP A 258 -0.27 -7.03 12.89
CA ASP A 258 0.37 -8.27 13.33
C ASP A 258 1.50 -8.75 12.40
N GLY A 259 1.83 -10.04 12.52
CA GLY A 259 3.05 -10.66 11.97
C GLY A 259 4.21 -10.63 12.96
N ASN A 260 5.34 -11.24 12.61
CA ASN A 260 6.53 -11.19 13.47
C ASN A 260 7.04 -9.75 13.66
N ARG A 261 6.85 -8.91 12.65
CA ARG A 261 6.94 -7.44 12.68
C ARG A 261 5.96 -6.91 11.63
N GLN A 262 5.39 -5.71 11.86
CA GLN A 262 4.65 -5.03 10.81
C GLN A 262 5.59 -4.66 9.66
N LEU A 263 6.75 -4.07 9.99
CA LEU A 263 7.72 -3.58 9.01
C LEU A 263 9.13 -4.15 9.29
N ASP A 264 9.70 -4.88 8.34
CA ASP A 264 11.06 -5.41 8.36
C ASP A 264 11.85 -4.84 7.16
N LEU A 265 12.42 -3.66 7.36
CA LEU A 265 13.03 -2.79 6.35
C LEU A 265 14.56 -2.91 6.39
N VAL A 266 15.03 -4.04 5.87
CA VAL A 266 16.39 -4.53 6.06
C VAL A 266 17.24 -4.37 4.81
N ASP A 267 18.46 -4.90 4.85
CA ASP A 267 19.46 -4.67 3.84
C ASP A 267 19.24 -5.48 2.55
N ALA A 268 19.55 -4.85 1.41
CA ALA A 268 19.57 -5.45 0.08
C ALA A 268 20.77 -6.40 -0.09
N GLU A 269 20.83 -7.44 0.75
CA GLU A 269 21.91 -8.42 0.81
C GLU A 269 22.18 -9.12 -0.54
N ASP A 270 21.19 -9.14 -1.43
CA ASP A 270 21.20 -9.79 -2.73
C ASP A 270 21.36 -8.82 -3.90
N SER A 271 21.55 -7.51 -3.67
CA SER A 271 21.66 -6.52 -4.75
C SER A 271 22.57 -5.33 -4.46
N ASP A 272 23.80 -5.39 -4.97
CA ASP A 272 24.74 -4.25 -4.97
C ASP A 272 24.17 -3.03 -5.71
N VAL A 273 23.32 -3.23 -6.72
CA VAL A 273 22.69 -2.12 -7.46
C VAL A 273 21.72 -1.36 -6.57
N LEU A 274 20.93 -2.05 -5.74
CA LEU A 274 20.09 -1.40 -4.75
C LEU A 274 20.93 -0.73 -3.66
N LEU A 275 21.93 -1.43 -3.10
CA LEU A 275 22.80 -0.89 -2.06
C LEU A 275 23.47 0.44 -2.44
N ASN A 276 23.84 0.57 -3.73
CA ASN A 276 24.51 1.74 -4.29
C ASN A 276 23.55 2.77 -4.91
N ASN A 277 22.23 2.51 -4.93
CA ASN A 277 21.27 3.46 -5.45
C ASN A 277 21.19 4.70 -4.53
N PRO A 278 21.20 5.93 -5.07
CA PRO A 278 21.13 7.16 -4.25
C PRO A 278 19.92 7.23 -3.31
N ALA A 279 18.79 6.63 -3.69
CA ALA A 279 17.57 6.61 -2.89
C ALA A 279 17.56 5.52 -1.80
N TYR A 280 18.54 4.61 -1.75
CA TYR A 280 18.52 3.45 -0.84
C TYR A 280 18.62 3.83 0.64
N ARG A 281 19.27 4.96 0.95
CA ARG A 281 19.46 5.45 2.32
C ARG A 281 18.34 6.36 2.82
N SER A 282 17.24 6.47 2.05
CA SER A 282 16.06 7.25 2.41
C SER A 282 14.83 6.37 2.32
N THR A 283 14.10 6.21 3.43
CA THR A 283 12.87 5.41 3.50
C THR A 283 11.79 6.24 4.16
N HIS A 284 10.59 6.27 3.56
CA HIS A 284 9.47 7.09 4.03
C HIS A 284 8.31 6.20 4.48
N VAL A 285 7.88 6.38 5.72
CA VAL A 285 6.75 5.67 6.32
C VAL A 285 5.82 6.69 6.97
N TYR A 286 4.65 6.94 6.37
CA TYR A 286 3.76 8.00 6.86
C TYR A 286 2.27 7.76 6.66
N GLY A 287 1.42 8.36 7.49
CA GLY A 287 -0.02 8.21 7.35
C GLY A 287 -0.55 6.80 7.60
N ASN A 288 0.26 5.88 8.15
CA ASN A 288 -0.13 4.48 8.33
C ASN A 288 -0.71 4.21 9.71
N ILE A 289 -1.57 3.21 9.78
CA ILE A 289 -2.02 2.57 11.00
C ILE A 289 -1.24 1.26 11.14
N LEU A 290 -0.44 1.12 12.19
CA LEU A 290 0.29 -0.12 12.50
C LEU A 290 -0.21 -0.68 13.83
N LYS A 291 -0.75 -1.90 13.81
CA LYS A 291 -1.34 -2.54 14.99
C LYS A 291 -0.64 -3.85 15.32
N GLU A 292 -0.28 -4.03 16.58
CA GLU A 292 0.32 -5.24 17.13
C GLU A 292 -0.60 -5.82 18.21
N SER A 293 -1.20 -6.97 17.93
CA SER A 293 -2.15 -7.64 18.81
C SER A 293 -1.48 -8.43 19.94
N GLU A 294 -2.22 -8.75 21.00
CA GLU A 294 -1.69 -9.54 22.11
C GLU A 294 -1.27 -10.95 21.65
N GLY A 295 -0.08 -11.37 22.06
CA GLY A 295 0.45 -12.70 21.78
C GLY A 295 1.07 -12.88 20.39
N GLU A 296 1.03 -11.87 19.54
CA GLU A 296 1.61 -11.92 18.20
C GLU A 296 3.15 -11.82 18.22
N GLY A 297 3.79 -12.28 17.15
CA GLY A 297 5.17 -11.95 16.74
C GLY A 297 6.26 -11.55 17.76
N ASN A 298 7.17 -10.72 17.26
CA ASN A 298 8.23 -10.11 18.04
C ASN A 298 7.67 -8.91 18.80
N SER A 299 8.26 -8.55 19.94
CA SER A 299 7.94 -7.28 20.61
C SER A 299 8.26 -6.04 19.76
N GLN A 300 9.08 -6.17 18.70
CA GLN A 300 9.53 -5.09 17.83
C GLN A 300 8.58 -4.89 16.65
N MET A 301 8.03 -3.69 16.47
CA MET A 301 7.08 -3.42 15.38
C MET A 301 7.76 -3.06 14.05
N VAL A 302 8.82 -2.23 14.12
CA VAL A 302 9.55 -1.73 12.95
C VAL A 302 11.04 -2.06 13.10
N HIS A 303 11.61 -2.76 12.14
CA HIS A 303 13.06 -2.98 12.03
C HIS A 303 13.59 -2.21 10.82
N TYR A 304 14.58 -1.34 11.04
CA TYR A 304 15.29 -0.62 9.98
C TYR A 304 16.80 -0.82 10.13
N GLY A 305 17.47 -1.17 9.04
CA GLY A 305 18.91 -1.44 9.05
C GLY A 305 19.24 -2.72 8.30
N GLY A 306 19.59 -3.78 9.02
CA GLY A 306 19.92 -5.06 8.39
C GLY A 306 19.83 -6.28 9.28
N ASP A 307 19.67 -7.43 8.63
CA ASP A 307 19.52 -8.75 9.22
C ASP A 307 20.37 -9.84 8.54
N SER A 308 21.14 -9.51 7.49
CA SER A 308 22.05 -10.43 6.80
C SER A 308 23.26 -10.88 7.64
N GLY A 309 23.53 -10.21 8.76
CA GLY A 309 24.75 -10.39 9.55
C GLY A 309 25.98 -9.70 8.98
N ASN A 310 25.86 -9.01 7.84
CA ASN A 310 26.93 -8.20 7.25
C ASN A 310 26.69 -6.71 7.50
N GLU A 311 27.21 -6.21 8.63
CA GLU A 311 27.04 -4.82 9.04
C GLU A 311 27.51 -3.80 8.00
N ALA A 312 28.46 -4.15 7.13
CA ALA A 312 28.98 -3.24 6.11
C ALA A 312 27.93 -2.84 5.06
N ILE A 313 26.89 -3.66 4.86
CA ILE A 313 25.84 -3.43 3.86
C ILE A 313 24.48 -3.07 4.45
N TYR A 314 24.37 -3.02 5.79
CA TYR A 314 23.15 -2.63 6.48
C TYR A 314 22.61 -1.29 5.96
N ARG A 315 21.28 -1.09 6.06
CA ARG A 315 20.56 0.12 5.62
C ARG A 315 20.84 1.35 6.52
N LYS A 316 22.11 1.75 6.62
CA LYS A 316 22.65 2.91 7.33
C LYS A 316 22.18 4.24 6.73
N GLY A 317 20.92 4.59 6.95
CA GLY A 317 20.27 5.76 6.35
C GLY A 317 19.27 6.42 7.29
N MET A 318 18.39 7.24 6.71
CA MET A 318 17.32 7.93 7.41
C MET A 318 15.97 7.25 7.16
N LEU A 319 15.30 6.90 8.26
CA LEU A 319 13.88 6.54 8.28
C LEU A 319 13.06 7.80 8.60
N TYR A 320 12.34 8.34 7.62
CA TYR A 320 11.36 9.41 7.83
C TYR A 320 10.03 8.77 8.24
N PHE A 321 9.64 8.98 9.49
CA PHE A 321 8.51 8.29 10.11
C PHE A 321 7.54 9.31 10.72
N TYR A 322 6.48 9.66 10.00
CA TYR A 322 5.60 10.76 10.42
C TYR A 322 4.12 10.55 10.18
N ASN A 323 3.29 11.16 11.04
CA ASN A 323 1.84 11.06 10.93
C ASN A 323 1.35 9.60 10.87
N ASN A 324 1.96 8.69 11.62
CA ASN A 324 1.47 7.31 11.77
C ASN A 324 0.76 7.13 13.12
N THR A 325 -0.21 6.23 13.17
CA THR A 325 -0.85 5.78 14.41
C THR A 325 -0.40 4.35 14.71
N LEU A 326 0.34 4.15 15.80
CA LEU A 326 0.84 2.83 16.22
C LEU A 326 0.13 2.41 17.49
N ILE A 327 -0.42 1.21 17.45
CA ILE A 327 -1.22 0.65 18.54
C ILE A 327 -0.66 -0.71 18.89
N SER A 328 -0.46 -0.96 20.18
CA SER A 328 -0.18 -2.30 20.68
C SER A 328 -1.17 -2.67 21.77
N THR A 329 -1.85 -3.80 21.60
CA THR A 329 -2.72 -4.36 22.64
C THR A 329 -1.99 -5.35 23.54
N ARG A 330 -0.67 -5.47 23.37
CA ARG A 330 0.15 -6.40 24.14
C ARG A 330 0.09 -6.11 25.63
N SER A 331 -0.01 -7.17 26.43
CA SER A 331 0.23 -7.11 27.87
C SER A 331 1.72 -7.11 28.22
N SER A 332 2.53 -7.65 27.30
CA SER A 332 3.98 -7.76 27.40
C SER A 332 4.69 -6.50 26.89
N ASN A 333 6.00 -6.55 26.68
CA ASN A 333 6.73 -5.40 26.16
C ASN A 333 6.41 -5.17 24.68
N THR A 334 6.32 -3.90 24.30
CA THR A 334 6.33 -3.40 22.93
C THR A 334 7.57 -2.53 22.75
N THR A 335 8.29 -2.73 21.64
CA THR A 335 9.41 -1.91 21.18
C THR A 335 9.04 -1.35 19.81
N LEU A 336 8.97 -0.03 19.65
CA LEU A 336 8.54 0.56 18.39
C LEU A 336 9.58 0.29 17.30
N PHE A 337 10.84 0.68 17.55
CA PHE A 337 11.90 0.64 16.56
C PHE A 337 13.04 -0.30 16.97
N ARG A 338 13.51 -1.12 16.04
CA ARG A 338 14.83 -1.73 16.04
C ARG A 338 15.65 -1.06 14.95
N LEU A 339 16.63 -0.27 15.36
CA LEU A 339 17.71 0.19 14.50
C LEU A 339 18.90 -0.76 14.68
N SER A 340 19.43 -1.31 13.58
CA SER A 340 20.41 -2.41 13.66
C SER A 340 21.75 -2.00 14.28
N THR A 341 22.17 -0.76 14.11
CA THR A 341 23.44 -0.19 14.57
C THR A 341 23.24 1.27 14.98
N ASN A 342 24.33 1.96 15.35
CA ASN A 342 24.29 3.39 15.62
C ASN A 342 24.41 4.26 14.34
N GLU A 343 24.49 3.65 13.15
CA GLU A 343 24.60 4.35 11.87
C GLU A 343 23.25 4.50 11.15
N GLU A 344 22.19 3.88 11.65
CA GLU A 344 20.81 4.18 11.25
C GLU A 344 20.21 5.32 12.08
N SER A 345 19.45 6.18 11.40
CA SER A 345 18.76 7.31 12.00
C SER A 345 17.26 7.25 11.74
N GLY A 346 16.46 7.75 12.68
CA GLY A 346 15.02 7.96 12.51
C GLY A 346 14.64 9.40 12.80
N ASP A 347 13.95 10.02 11.85
CA ASP A 347 13.26 11.29 12.00
C ASP A 347 11.78 11.00 12.28
N VAL A 348 11.37 11.11 13.56
CA VAL A 348 10.11 10.58 14.06
C VAL A 348 9.24 11.69 14.64
N HIS A 349 8.18 12.08 13.95
CA HIS A 349 7.31 13.18 14.38
C HIS A 349 5.87 13.06 13.94
N ASN A 350 4.99 13.83 14.57
CA ASN A 350 3.55 13.83 14.29
C ASN A 350 2.87 12.48 14.47
N ASN A 351 3.45 11.51 15.19
CA ASN A 351 2.87 10.17 15.35
C ASN A 351 2.05 10.05 16.63
N ILE A 352 1.17 9.05 16.70
CA ILE A 352 0.56 8.55 17.94
C ILE A 352 1.18 7.19 18.27
N PHE A 353 1.72 7.05 19.47
CA PHE A 353 2.27 5.80 20.01
C PHE A 353 1.47 5.36 21.25
N TYR A 354 0.52 4.46 21.05
CA TYR A 354 -0.38 3.98 22.09
C TYR A 354 -0.20 2.50 22.39
N VAL A 355 -0.08 2.18 23.68
CA VAL A 355 -0.14 0.80 24.18
C VAL A 355 -1.21 0.68 25.26
N THR A 356 -1.93 -0.45 25.27
CA THR A 356 -2.93 -0.75 26.30
C THR A 356 -2.28 -1.13 27.63
N ALA A 357 -1.09 -1.74 27.58
CA ALA A 357 -0.26 -1.99 28.75
C ALA A 357 0.16 -0.70 29.48
N PRO A 358 0.63 -0.79 30.74
CA PRO A 358 1.30 0.32 31.41
C PRO A 358 2.47 0.85 30.56
N GLY A 359 2.66 2.18 30.50
CA GLY A 359 3.64 2.77 29.58
C GLY A 359 5.08 2.31 29.79
N VAL A 360 5.43 1.82 30.99
CA VAL A 360 6.73 1.16 31.24
C VAL A 360 6.98 -0.08 30.37
N ARG A 361 5.97 -0.59 29.66
CA ARG A 361 6.04 -1.65 28.65
C ARG A 361 6.27 -1.13 27.23
N LEU A 362 6.14 0.16 26.99
CA LEU A 362 6.50 0.82 25.73
C LEU A 362 7.98 1.23 25.75
N GLY A 363 8.76 0.63 24.86
CA GLY A 363 10.13 1.03 24.54
C GLY A 363 10.15 1.73 23.18
N LEU A 364 10.72 2.92 23.07
CA LEU A 364 10.79 3.59 21.76
C LEU A 364 11.77 2.89 20.83
N VAL A 365 12.93 2.47 21.33
CA VAL A 365 13.99 1.88 20.51
C VAL A 365 14.60 0.66 21.20
N GLY A 366 15.17 -0.24 20.41
CA GLY A 366 16.01 -1.35 20.86
C GLY A 366 17.30 -0.87 21.53
N SER A 367 18.42 -1.52 21.24
CA SER A 367 19.71 -1.21 21.91
C SER A 367 20.54 -0.13 21.22
N GLN A 368 20.27 0.18 19.96
CA GLN A 368 21.13 1.00 19.10
C GLN A 368 20.30 1.97 18.24
N GLY A 369 20.99 2.90 17.58
CA GLY A 369 20.42 3.83 16.61
C GLY A 369 20.38 5.28 17.07
N GLN A 370 20.08 6.17 16.13
CA GLN A 370 19.96 7.61 16.36
C GLN A 370 18.51 8.04 16.12
N LEU A 371 17.73 8.23 17.18
CA LEU A 371 16.32 8.59 17.07
C LEU A 371 16.12 10.06 17.44
N THR A 372 15.50 10.84 16.55
CA THR A 372 15.03 12.19 16.87
C THR A 372 13.51 12.17 16.96
N ILE A 373 12.97 12.54 18.13
CA ILE A 373 11.53 12.59 18.39
C ILE A 373 11.08 14.03 18.66
N ARG A 374 9.96 14.43 18.06
CA ARG A 374 9.27 15.71 18.33
C ARG A 374 7.81 15.60 17.95
N HIS A 375 6.94 16.39 18.58
CA HIS A 375 5.51 16.44 18.22
C HIS A 375 4.88 15.06 18.06
N ASN A 376 5.16 14.10 18.95
CA ASN A 376 4.45 12.83 18.97
C ASN A 376 3.54 12.79 20.20
N TRP A 377 2.43 12.06 20.10
CA TRP A 377 1.67 11.64 21.28
C TRP A 377 2.22 10.30 21.76
N ILE A 378 2.64 10.21 23.02
CA ILE A 378 3.31 9.02 23.56
C ILE A 378 2.63 8.60 24.87
N LYS A 379 2.38 7.31 25.04
CA LYS A 379 1.92 6.77 26.32
C LYS A 379 2.85 7.20 27.47
N THR A 380 2.32 7.85 28.50
CA THR A 380 3.08 8.27 29.70
C THR A 380 3.79 7.08 30.35
N ASP A 381 4.96 7.34 30.96
CA ASP A 381 5.87 6.36 31.59
C ASP A 381 6.58 5.42 30.60
N TRP A 382 6.66 5.81 29.32
CA TRP A 382 7.47 5.12 28.31
C TRP A 382 8.95 5.05 28.70
N ARG A 383 9.68 4.14 28.05
CA ARG A 383 11.13 3.97 28.21
C ARG A 383 11.84 4.18 26.89
N THR A 384 13.06 4.70 26.92
CA THR A 384 13.92 4.70 25.73
C THR A 384 14.09 3.29 25.18
N SER A 385 14.42 2.33 26.06
CA SER A 385 14.63 0.94 25.70
C SER A 385 14.29 -0.01 26.85
N HIS A 386 13.92 -1.24 26.51
CA HIS A 386 13.85 -2.36 27.46
C HIS A 386 15.20 -3.06 27.67
N SER A 387 16.22 -2.66 26.92
CA SER A 387 17.58 -3.19 26.93
C SER A 387 18.57 -2.10 27.30
N SER A 388 19.86 -2.46 27.45
CA SER A 388 20.93 -1.46 27.50
C SER A 388 20.98 -0.69 26.17
N PHE A 389 20.72 0.62 26.23
CA PHE A 389 20.76 1.51 25.08
C PHE A 389 22.14 2.18 24.96
N ILE A 390 22.77 2.03 23.79
CA ILE A 390 24.09 2.59 23.46
C ILE A 390 24.04 3.53 22.24
N GLY A 391 22.84 3.90 21.80
CA GLY A 391 22.61 4.86 20.74
C GLY A 391 22.36 6.27 21.27
N THR A 392 21.70 7.10 20.46
CA THR A 392 21.30 8.47 20.82
C THR A 392 19.79 8.62 20.67
N LEU A 393 19.13 9.15 21.69
CA LEU A 393 17.75 9.64 21.61
C LEU A 393 17.76 11.14 21.82
N THR A 394 17.34 11.89 20.80
CA THR A 394 17.18 13.34 20.85
C THR A 394 15.70 13.65 20.96
N ASP A 395 15.29 14.17 22.11
CA ASP A 395 13.94 14.68 22.36
C ASP A 395 14.02 16.21 22.51
N ASN A 396 13.26 16.95 21.70
CA ASN A 396 13.23 18.41 21.76
C ASN A 396 12.24 18.96 22.80
N GLY A 397 11.50 18.07 23.50
CA GLY A 397 10.52 18.40 24.52
C GLY A 397 9.15 18.81 23.98
N SER A 398 8.86 18.66 22.68
CA SER A 398 7.55 18.98 22.11
C SER A 398 6.61 17.78 21.97
N ASN A 399 7.00 16.60 22.46
CA ASN A 399 6.12 15.44 22.54
C ASN A 399 5.06 15.64 23.64
N ILE A 400 3.86 15.10 23.41
CA ILE A 400 2.75 15.09 24.37
C ILE A 400 2.71 13.70 25.01
N GLU A 401 2.69 13.65 26.33
CA GLU A 401 2.48 12.40 27.06
C GLU A 401 1.06 12.31 27.62
N GLY A 402 0.44 11.14 27.50
CA GLY A 402 -0.87 10.89 28.07
C GLY A 402 -1.18 9.43 28.33
N THR A 403 -2.32 9.17 28.97
CA THR A 403 -2.77 7.81 29.26
C THR A 403 -3.63 7.21 28.15
N VAL A 404 -4.40 8.03 27.43
CA VAL A 404 -5.19 7.68 26.25
C VAL A 404 -5.13 8.82 25.22
N PRO A 405 -5.02 8.53 23.91
CA PRO A 405 -4.94 9.57 22.87
C PRO A 405 -6.25 10.34 22.67
N GLY A 406 -7.39 9.73 23.02
CA GLY A 406 -8.72 10.25 22.69
C GLY A 406 -9.17 9.78 21.31
N PHE A 407 -9.22 8.46 21.09
CA PHE A 407 -9.81 7.88 19.88
C PHE A 407 -11.34 7.84 20.00
N ILE A 408 -12.06 7.99 18.89
CA ILE A 408 -13.54 7.96 18.85
C ILE A 408 -14.07 6.63 19.41
N ASP A 409 -13.58 5.49 18.90
CA ASP A 409 -13.95 4.17 19.39
C ASP A 409 -12.80 3.17 19.24
N PHE A 410 -12.00 3.05 20.29
CA PHE A 410 -10.86 2.13 20.29
C PHE A 410 -11.26 0.66 20.10
N GLU A 411 -12.40 0.24 20.64
CA GLU A 411 -12.84 -1.16 20.62
C GLU A 411 -13.37 -1.58 19.24
N GLN A 412 -13.91 -0.63 18.48
CA GLN A 412 -14.31 -0.83 17.08
C GLN A 412 -13.21 -0.47 16.07
N HIS A 413 -12.01 -0.18 16.55
CA HIS A 413 -10.87 0.26 15.73
C HIS A 413 -11.11 1.58 14.98
N ASP A 414 -11.98 2.46 15.49
CA ASP A 414 -12.08 3.83 15.01
C ASP A 414 -11.02 4.70 15.70
N TYR A 415 -9.88 4.86 15.02
CA TYR A 415 -8.73 5.62 15.51
C TYR A 415 -8.72 7.08 15.07
N HIS A 416 -9.83 7.60 14.54
CA HIS A 416 -10.02 9.04 14.45
C HIS A 416 -10.02 9.66 15.85
N LEU A 417 -9.69 10.95 15.93
CA LEU A 417 -9.58 11.66 17.19
C LEU A 417 -10.95 12.19 17.65
N ASP A 418 -11.24 12.07 18.94
CA ASP A 418 -12.37 12.73 19.59
C ASP A 418 -12.10 14.24 19.77
N HIS A 419 -13.11 15.04 20.13
CA HIS A 419 -12.96 16.50 20.26
C HIS A 419 -12.18 16.98 21.49
N ALA A 420 -11.94 16.11 22.47
CA ALA A 420 -11.19 16.40 23.68
C ALA A 420 -9.73 15.91 23.59
N SER A 421 -9.37 15.24 22.49
CA SER A 421 -8.05 14.69 22.25
C SER A 421 -6.96 15.77 22.32
N SER A 422 -5.90 15.47 23.05
CA SER A 422 -4.69 16.31 23.09
C SER A 422 -3.83 16.18 21.83
N ALA A 423 -4.17 15.26 20.93
CA ALA A 423 -3.49 15.06 19.67
C ALA A 423 -4.00 15.98 18.55
N LEU A 424 -5.10 16.70 18.79
CA LEU A 424 -5.63 17.68 17.84
C LEU A 424 -4.71 18.90 17.70
N ASP A 425 -4.46 19.36 16.47
CA ASP A 425 -3.64 20.52 16.11
C ASP A 425 -2.23 20.56 16.74
N ALA A 426 -1.73 19.41 17.21
CA ALA A 426 -0.51 19.33 18.01
C ALA A 426 0.75 18.97 17.19
N GLY A 427 0.56 18.70 15.90
CA GLY A 427 1.61 18.40 14.94
C GLY A 427 2.44 19.62 14.55
N VAL A 428 3.47 19.36 13.76
CA VAL A 428 4.31 20.38 13.12
C VAL A 428 4.32 20.17 11.62
N GLY A 429 4.32 21.26 10.86
CA GLY A 429 4.45 21.23 9.40
C GLY A 429 5.67 20.42 8.94
N LEU A 430 5.53 19.70 7.83
CA LEU A 430 6.62 18.91 7.26
C LEU A 430 7.71 19.84 6.70
N HIS A 431 8.96 19.34 6.69
CA HIS A 431 10.07 20.04 6.03
C HIS A 431 9.78 20.21 4.53
N GLU A 432 10.23 21.32 3.92
CA GLU A 432 9.94 21.66 2.51
C GLU A 432 10.33 20.53 1.54
N ASP A 433 11.43 19.83 1.79
CA ASP A 433 11.87 18.69 0.99
C ASP A 433 10.86 17.51 1.03
N LEU A 434 10.22 17.28 2.18
CA LEU A 434 9.18 16.26 2.31
C LEU A 434 7.89 16.71 1.62
N LEU A 435 7.49 17.97 1.78
CA LEU A 435 6.32 18.53 1.07
C LEU A 435 6.47 18.43 -0.45
N ALA A 436 7.68 18.60 -0.99
CA ALA A 436 7.93 18.54 -2.42
C ALA A 436 7.91 17.13 -3.02
N SER A 437 8.25 16.11 -2.22
CA SER A 437 8.50 14.74 -2.73
C SER A 437 7.59 13.66 -2.15
N HIS A 438 7.09 13.86 -0.94
CA HIS A 438 6.25 12.94 -0.18
C HIS A 438 5.20 13.74 0.62
N PRO A 439 4.30 14.49 -0.06
CA PRO A 439 3.31 15.30 0.63
C PRO A 439 2.29 14.43 1.37
N LEU A 440 1.78 14.95 2.49
CA LEU A 440 0.71 14.32 3.28
C LEU A 440 -0.65 14.89 2.84
N THR A 441 -1.07 14.57 1.61
CA THR A 441 -2.32 15.06 1.00
C THR A 441 -3.51 14.13 1.17
N ASP A 442 -3.26 12.87 1.53
CA ASP A 442 -4.28 11.82 1.64
C ASP A 442 -4.25 11.19 3.03
N GLN A 443 -5.32 10.48 3.37
CA GLN A 443 -5.38 9.60 4.53
C GLN A 443 -6.05 8.27 4.19
N TYR A 444 -5.85 7.27 5.05
CA TYR A 444 -6.50 5.97 4.86
C TYR A 444 -8.00 6.10 5.11
N HIS A 445 -8.84 5.51 4.26
CA HIS A 445 -10.27 5.34 4.53
C HIS A 445 -10.58 3.86 4.75
N TYR A 446 -11.10 3.55 5.94
CA TYR A 446 -11.29 2.18 6.42
C TYR A 446 -12.42 1.48 5.63
N HIS A 447 -12.18 0.43 4.84
CA HIS A 447 -10.90 -0.19 4.46
C HIS A 447 -10.60 -0.10 2.96
N ARG A 448 -9.30 -0.16 2.67
CA ARG A 448 -8.69 -0.31 1.35
C ARG A 448 -8.94 0.85 0.39
N GLN A 449 -9.10 2.04 0.95
CA GLN A 449 -9.36 3.25 0.21
C GLN A 449 -8.47 4.38 0.73
N GLY A 450 -8.32 5.39 -0.10
CA GLY A 450 -7.77 6.68 0.30
C GLY A 450 -8.86 7.73 0.19
N GLU A 451 -8.73 8.77 0.99
CA GLU A 451 -9.50 10.00 0.88
C GLU A 451 -8.58 11.20 1.06
N ASP A 452 -9.00 12.36 0.56
CA ASP A 452 -8.25 13.61 0.74
C ASP A 452 -8.06 13.85 2.25
N ARG A 453 -6.84 14.17 2.66
CA ARG A 453 -6.58 14.63 4.03
C ARG A 453 -7.10 16.05 4.16
N PHE A 454 -7.88 16.30 5.20
CA PHE A 454 -8.30 17.67 5.52
C PHE A 454 -7.08 18.56 5.79
N ASP A 455 -7.18 19.85 5.43
CA ASP A 455 -6.15 20.85 5.69
C ASP A 455 -6.82 22.11 6.23
N ASP A 456 -6.74 22.31 7.54
CA ASP A 456 -7.16 23.53 8.22
C ASP A 456 -5.97 24.43 8.59
N GLY A 457 -4.77 24.08 8.12
CA GLY A 457 -3.51 24.78 8.36
C GLY A 457 -2.79 24.36 9.64
N GLN A 458 -3.35 23.49 10.47
CA GLN A 458 -2.64 22.77 11.53
C GLN A 458 -2.67 21.27 11.22
N LEU A 459 -1.73 20.52 11.80
CA LEU A 459 -1.71 19.06 11.64
C LEU A 459 -2.07 18.41 12.97
N ASP A 460 -3.01 17.48 12.92
CA ASP A 460 -3.23 16.50 13.96
C ASP A 460 -2.07 15.51 14.04
N LEU A 461 -1.87 14.95 15.24
CA LEU A 461 -0.97 13.82 15.42
C LEU A 461 -1.65 12.53 14.93
N GLY A 462 -0.88 11.66 14.31
CA GLY A 462 -1.34 10.35 13.85
C GLY A 462 -1.77 10.32 12.38
N ALA A 463 -2.37 9.19 12.01
CA ALA A 463 -2.71 8.86 10.62
C ALA A 463 -3.88 9.65 10.03
N PHE A 464 -4.78 10.15 10.88
CA PHE A 464 -6.01 10.84 10.45
C PHE A 464 -5.92 12.32 10.79
N GLU A 465 -6.48 13.16 9.93
CA GLU A 465 -6.81 14.54 10.25
C GLU A 465 -8.27 14.58 10.67
N LYS A 466 -8.56 15.28 11.75
CA LYS A 466 -9.91 15.64 12.12
C LYS A 466 -10.23 16.99 11.52
N ILE A 467 -11.43 17.11 10.98
CA ILE A 467 -12.03 18.39 10.67
C ILE A 467 -12.19 19.20 11.98
N GLN A 468 -11.32 20.19 12.23
CA GLN A 468 -11.53 21.16 13.31
C GLN A 468 -12.49 22.26 12.85
N GLY A 469 -13.76 22.04 13.15
CA GLY A 469 -14.81 23.05 13.00
C GLY A 469 -15.99 22.68 13.89
N ILE A 470 -16.78 23.68 14.30
CA ILE A 470 -18.04 23.36 14.95
C ILE A 470 -18.92 22.70 13.90
N THR A 471 -19.37 21.47 14.12
CA THR A 471 -20.25 20.78 13.16
C THR A 471 -21.46 21.65 12.85
N GLY A 472 -21.66 22.01 11.58
CA GLY A 472 -22.68 22.95 11.14
C GLY A 472 -22.26 24.42 11.08
N ASP A 473 -20.99 24.76 11.36
CA ASP A 473 -20.43 26.08 11.11
C ASP A 473 -19.99 26.15 9.64
N VAL A 474 -20.98 26.38 8.79
CA VAL A 474 -20.84 26.44 7.33
C VAL A 474 -20.00 27.64 6.91
N ASN A 475 -19.98 28.69 7.73
CA ASN A 475 -19.28 29.94 7.43
C ASN A 475 -17.89 30.06 8.09
N GLY A 476 -17.57 29.18 9.04
CA GLY A 476 -16.30 29.13 9.75
C GLY A 476 -16.09 30.25 10.77
N ASN A 477 -17.16 30.79 11.37
CA ASN A 477 -17.07 31.90 12.34
C ASN A 477 -16.91 31.44 13.80
N GLY A 478 -16.89 30.13 14.06
CA GLY A 478 -16.83 29.54 15.37
C GLY A 478 -18.18 29.47 16.08
N SER A 479 -19.30 29.46 15.37
CA SER A 479 -20.65 29.26 15.90
C SER A 479 -21.61 28.66 14.87
N VAL A 480 -22.63 27.92 15.32
CA VAL A 480 -23.70 27.41 14.45
C VAL A 480 -24.92 28.30 14.62
N ASP A 481 -25.20 29.13 13.62
CA ASP A 481 -26.30 30.09 13.64
C ASP A 481 -27.05 30.19 12.29
N LEU A 482 -28.02 31.11 12.21
CA LEU A 482 -28.84 31.23 11.00
C LEU A 482 -28.04 31.63 9.76
N THR A 483 -26.87 32.24 9.92
CA THR A 483 -25.98 32.58 8.81
C THR A 483 -25.37 31.33 8.18
N ASP A 484 -25.16 30.25 8.94
CA ASP A 484 -24.75 28.94 8.43
C ASP A 484 -25.85 28.27 7.61
N VAL A 485 -27.09 28.31 8.10
CA VAL A 485 -28.26 27.82 7.35
C VAL A 485 -28.40 28.57 6.02
N ILE A 486 -28.27 29.90 6.05
CA ILE A 486 -28.36 30.74 4.85
C ILE A 486 -27.21 30.41 3.89
N MET A 487 -26.00 30.21 4.39
CA MET A 487 -24.86 29.85 3.56
C MET A 487 -25.04 28.46 2.93
N ALA A 488 -25.48 27.46 3.69
CA ALA A 488 -25.76 26.14 3.14
C ALA A 488 -26.83 26.18 2.06
N LEU A 489 -27.94 26.88 2.30
CA LEU A 489 -29.00 27.03 1.28
C LEU A 489 -28.49 27.78 0.05
N ARG A 490 -27.64 28.79 0.18
CA ARG A 490 -27.05 29.50 -0.97
C ARG A 490 -26.14 28.60 -1.81
N VAL A 491 -25.38 27.70 -1.18
CA VAL A 491 -24.56 26.70 -1.90
C VAL A 491 -25.46 25.70 -2.63
N VAL A 492 -26.43 25.10 -1.92
CA VAL A 492 -27.37 24.11 -2.50
C VAL A 492 -28.18 24.68 -3.66
N THR A 493 -28.50 25.97 -3.62
CA THR A 493 -29.30 26.64 -4.65
C THR A 493 -28.47 27.23 -5.80
N GLY A 494 -27.14 27.06 -5.78
CA GLY A 494 -26.25 27.59 -6.83
C GLY A 494 -26.16 29.12 -6.84
N PHE A 495 -26.41 29.78 -5.70
CA PHE A 495 -26.34 31.23 -5.57
C PHE A 495 -24.92 31.77 -5.37
N ASN A 496 -23.90 30.90 -5.26
CA ASN A 496 -22.49 31.28 -5.17
C ASN A 496 -21.58 30.11 -5.58
N ASP A 497 -20.78 30.30 -6.63
CA ASP A 497 -19.90 29.26 -7.21
C ASP A 497 -18.51 29.16 -6.54
N THR A 498 -18.24 29.94 -5.47
CA THR A 498 -16.88 30.09 -4.92
C THR A 498 -16.75 29.94 -3.40
N LEU A 499 -17.69 29.24 -2.75
CA LEU A 499 -17.53 28.92 -1.33
C LEU A 499 -16.61 27.69 -1.18
N LEU A 500 -15.38 27.94 -0.74
CA LEU A 500 -14.50 26.90 -0.21
C LEU A 500 -15.19 26.26 0.99
N LEU A 501 -15.39 24.94 0.93
CA LEU A 501 -15.85 24.13 2.07
C LEU A 501 -14.94 24.44 3.26
N LYS A 502 -15.55 24.81 4.39
CA LYS A 502 -14.81 25.08 5.62
C LYS A 502 -14.81 23.82 6.49
N PRO A 503 -13.74 23.60 7.26
CA PRO A 503 -13.75 22.55 8.27
C PRO A 503 -14.98 22.73 9.19
N GLY A 504 -15.85 21.73 9.27
CA GLY A 504 -17.10 21.70 10.04
C GLY A 504 -18.38 21.85 9.21
N SER A 505 -18.25 22.21 7.93
CA SER A 505 -19.38 22.45 7.02
C SER A 505 -19.99 21.17 6.44
N ASP A 506 -19.22 20.10 6.28
CA ASP A 506 -19.66 18.84 5.68
C ASP A 506 -20.02 17.83 6.78
N ILE A 507 -21.32 17.68 7.01
CA ILE A 507 -21.85 16.84 8.08
C ILE A 507 -22.11 15.42 7.55
N GLY A 508 -22.35 15.30 6.25
CA GLY A 508 -22.55 14.02 5.56
C GLY A 508 -21.27 13.28 5.20
N SER A 509 -20.11 13.93 5.32
CA SER A 509 -18.81 13.42 4.85
C SER A 509 -18.85 13.06 3.35
N ASP A 510 -19.61 13.82 2.56
CA ASP A 510 -19.77 13.61 1.11
C ASP A 510 -18.99 14.63 0.27
N ASN A 511 -18.14 15.43 0.93
CA ASN A 511 -17.39 16.57 0.40
C ASN A 511 -18.30 17.61 -0.26
N ARG A 512 -19.54 17.78 0.21
CA ARG A 512 -20.49 18.77 -0.30
C ARG A 512 -21.26 19.45 0.83
N ILE A 513 -21.70 20.68 0.57
CA ILE A 513 -22.79 21.27 1.35
C ILE A 513 -24.09 20.96 0.64
N THR A 514 -24.91 20.14 1.27
CA THR A 514 -26.22 19.72 0.80
C THR A 514 -27.33 20.32 1.68
N ILE A 515 -28.57 19.92 1.40
CA ILE A 515 -29.70 20.29 2.26
C ILE A 515 -29.58 19.66 3.65
N ALA A 516 -28.81 18.58 3.80
CA ALA A 516 -28.59 17.92 5.09
C ALA A 516 -27.90 18.87 6.08
N GLU A 517 -26.90 19.62 5.63
CA GLU A 517 -26.17 20.61 6.42
C GLU A 517 -27.10 21.72 6.89
N ALA A 518 -27.97 22.23 6.00
CA ALA A 518 -28.95 23.25 6.36
C ALA A 518 -29.95 22.74 7.41
N ILE A 519 -30.40 21.49 7.29
CA ILE A 519 -31.31 20.84 8.24
C ILE A 519 -30.64 20.67 9.59
N PHE A 520 -29.39 20.20 9.61
CA PHE A 520 -28.63 20.02 10.83
C PHE A 520 -28.45 21.35 11.57
N CYS A 521 -28.01 22.41 10.87
CA CYS A 521 -27.87 23.74 11.45
C CYS A 521 -29.19 24.21 12.09
N LEU A 522 -30.32 24.02 11.39
CA LEU A 522 -31.64 24.34 11.92
C LEU A 522 -31.98 23.51 13.18
N GLN A 523 -31.68 22.21 13.19
CA GLN A 523 -31.90 21.36 14.36
C GLN A 523 -31.03 21.78 15.55
N ASN A 524 -29.78 22.19 15.29
CA ASN A 524 -28.86 22.69 16.30
C ASN A 524 -29.37 23.99 16.92
N ILE A 525 -29.67 24.99 16.09
CA ILE A 525 -30.16 26.32 16.52
C ILE A 525 -31.51 26.23 17.24
N SER A 526 -32.34 25.26 16.87
CA SER A 526 -33.64 25.03 17.51
C SER A 526 -33.58 24.16 18.78
N GLY A 527 -32.39 23.68 19.17
CA GLY A 527 -32.20 22.80 20.32
C GLY A 527 -32.86 21.43 20.17
N LEU A 528 -33.08 20.99 18.93
CA LEU A 528 -33.62 19.66 18.61
C LEU A 528 -32.53 18.58 18.61
N LEU A 529 -31.27 18.97 18.51
CA LEU A 529 -30.13 18.10 18.80
C LEU A 529 -29.94 18.06 20.31
N SER A 530 -30.24 16.91 20.94
CA SER A 530 -29.94 16.69 22.36
C SER A 530 -28.42 16.47 22.53
N PRO A 531 -27.83 16.87 23.67
CA PRO A 531 -26.40 16.64 23.93
C PRO A 531 -26.03 15.16 23.99
#